data_AF-A0A952GI36-F1
#
_entry.id   AF-A0A952GI36-F1
#
_cell.length_a   1.000
_cell.length_b   1.000
_cell.length_c   1.000
_cell.angle_alpha   90.00
_cell.angle_beta   90.00
_cell.angle_gamma   90.00
#
_symmetry.space_group_name_H-M   'P 1'
#
loop_
_entity.id
_entity.type
_entity.pdbx_description
1 polymer ?
#
loop_
_entity_poly.entity_id
_entity_poly.type
_entity_poly.pdbx_seq_one_letter_code
_entity_poly.pdbx_strand_id
1 'polypeptide(L)'
;MTNTLHRYGKAESFFDDYIVFSLPAKSKAAGQTGDALAAQKRFMQIAAEYKPVSLGDALHGGTLRPTRSKSIFGHWGKRNRPNFKKVLEGMSKAGTMAAVFDKRENAEAFVKRIKEEDLGLSVNISSSIENTKNACAFAGIPRHSIAYSLGFENVG
;
A
#
# COMPACT_ATOMS: atom_id res chain seq x y z
N MET A 1 -0.71 12.12 -1.77
CA MET A 1 -1.63 11.99 -2.93
C MET A 1 -2.56 10.81 -2.68
N THR A 2 -3.73 10.75 -3.32
CA THR A 2 -4.67 9.61 -3.37
C THR A 2 -4.74 9.11 -4.82
N ASN A 3 -4.46 7.85 -5.12
CA ASN A 3 -4.66 7.26 -6.46
C ASN A 3 -5.58 6.03 -6.35
N THR A 4 -6.35 5.75 -7.40
CA THR A 4 -7.44 4.75 -7.48
C THR A 4 -8.60 5.01 -6.51
N LEU A 5 -9.47 5.97 -6.86
CA LEU A 5 -10.70 6.31 -6.13
C LEU A 5 -11.98 5.74 -6.80
N HIS A 6 -11.85 4.75 -7.67
CA HIS A 6 -13.01 4.00 -8.18
C HIS A 6 -13.47 2.98 -7.14
N ARG A 7 -14.03 3.50 -6.04
CA ARG A 7 -14.71 2.71 -5.02
C ARG A 7 -16.21 2.75 -5.30
N TYR A 8 -16.85 1.60 -5.16
CA TYR A 8 -18.30 1.46 -5.27
C TYR A 8 -18.88 1.19 -3.88
N GLY A 9 -19.82 2.02 -3.44
CA GLY A 9 -20.37 1.98 -2.07
C GLY A 9 -20.41 3.36 -1.43
N LYS A 10 -20.96 3.42 -0.21
CA LYS A 10 -21.07 4.67 0.56
C LYS A 10 -19.77 4.98 1.28
N ALA A 11 -19.49 6.25 1.59
CA ALA A 11 -18.24 6.64 2.23
C ALA A 11 -17.98 5.90 3.55
N GLU A 12 -19.05 5.63 4.31
CA GLU A 12 -19.03 4.93 5.59
C GLU A 12 -18.60 3.47 5.45
N SER A 13 -18.78 2.84 4.28
CA SER A 13 -18.39 1.43 4.08
C SER A 13 -16.88 1.24 3.86
N PHE A 14 -16.09 2.32 3.81
CA PHE A 14 -14.64 2.26 3.59
C PHE A 14 -13.82 2.58 4.84
N PHE A 15 -14.43 2.52 6.03
CA PHE A 15 -13.77 2.88 7.29
C PHE A 15 -12.51 2.06 7.59
N ASP A 16 -12.43 0.84 7.04
CA ASP A 16 -11.34 -0.12 7.19
C ASP A 16 -10.41 -0.19 5.97
N ASP A 17 -10.68 0.49 4.85
CA ASP A 17 -9.90 0.34 3.61
C ASP A 17 -8.77 1.37 3.47
N TYR A 18 -7.52 0.95 3.72
CA TYR A 18 -6.34 1.80 3.56
C TYR A 18 -5.31 1.14 2.64
N ILE A 19 -5.00 1.81 1.53
CA ILE A 19 -3.92 1.41 0.63
C ILE A 19 -2.82 2.47 0.64
N VAL A 20 -1.63 2.10 1.10
CA VAL A 20 -0.47 2.99 1.14
C VAL A 20 0.54 2.55 0.10
N PHE A 21 0.84 3.45 -0.84
CA PHE A 21 1.80 3.22 -1.91
C PHE A 21 3.09 3.98 -1.68
N SER A 22 4.21 3.35 -2.07
CA SER A 22 5.48 4.02 -2.29
C SER A 22 5.81 4.01 -3.78
N LEU A 23 6.09 5.20 -4.33
CA LEU A 23 6.52 5.36 -5.72
C LEU A 23 7.81 6.18 -5.75
N PRO A 24 8.92 5.64 -6.26
CA PRO A 24 10.16 6.37 -6.39
C PRO A 24 10.07 7.28 -7.62
N ALA A 25 10.82 8.38 -7.62
CA ALA A 25 11.02 9.15 -8.84
C ALA A 25 11.61 8.24 -9.94
N LYS A 26 11.18 8.44 -11.19
CA LYS A 26 11.53 7.55 -12.32
C LYS A 26 12.85 7.92 -13.01
N SER A 27 13.49 9.03 -12.64
CA SER A 27 14.67 9.53 -13.36
C SER A 27 15.68 10.19 -12.42
N LYS A 28 16.95 9.79 -12.57
CA LYS A 28 18.10 10.48 -11.93
C LYS A 28 18.25 11.92 -12.41
N ALA A 29 17.83 12.22 -13.64
CA ALA A 29 17.86 13.58 -14.18
C ALA A 29 16.91 14.54 -13.44
N ALA A 30 15.94 14.01 -12.68
CA ALA A 30 15.08 14.79 -11.79
C ALA A 30 15.71 15.04 -10.40
N GLY A 31 17.03 14.85 -10.26
CA GLY A 31 17.75 15.06 -8.99
C GLY A 31 17.59 13.95 -7.97
N GLN A 32 17.15 12.75 -8.38
CA GLN A 32 17.01 11.62 -7.48
C GLN A 32 18.39 11.17 -6.96
N THR A 33 18.57 11.25 -5.64
CA THR A 33 19.74 10.76 -4.92
C THR A 33 19.34 9.58 -4.04
N GLY A 34 20.31 8.71 -3.70
CA GLY A 34 20.09 7.54 -2.85
C GLY A 34 19.60 6.27 -3.57
N ASP A 35 19.43 5.20 -2.78
CA ASP A 35 18.97 3.89 -3.24
C ASP A 35 17.47 3.72 -3.00
N ALA A 36 16.68 3.97 -4.04
CA ALA A 36 15.23 3.82 -4.01
C ALA A 36 14.79 2.38 -3.68
N LEU A 37 15.52 1.36 -4.13
CA LEU A 37 15.15 -0.03 -3.84
C LEU A 37 15.37 -0.35 -2.37
N ALA A 38 16.48 0.10 -1.79
CA ALA A 38 16.75 -0.07 -0.36
C ALA A 38 15.68 0.63 0.50
N ALA A 39 15.36 1.89 0.18
CA ALA A 39 14.29 2.63 0.86
C ALA A 39 12.94 1.92 0.74
N GLN A 40 12.60 1.39 -0.44
CA GLN A 40 11.36 0.65 -0.63
C GLN A 40 11.33 -0.70 0.10
N LYS A 41 12.46 -1.41 0.17
CA LYS A 41 12.57 -2.63 1.00
C LYS A 41 12.32 -2.30 2.46
N ARG A 42 12.88 -1.19 2.95
CA ARG A 42 12.65 -0.72 4.32
C ARG A 42 11.18 -0.37 4.56
N PHE A 43 10.55 0.36 3.64
CA PHE A 43 9.11 0.65 3.67
C PHE A 43 8.26 -0.63 3.79
N MET A 44 8.55 -1.65 2.98
CA MET A 44 7.80 -2.91 2.98
C MET A 44 8.06 -3.75 4.24
N GLN A 45 9.26 -3.70 4.81
CA GLN A 45 9.59 -4.34 6.09
C GLN A 45 8.77 -3.73 7.23
N ILE A 46 8.79 -2.39 7.34
CA ILE A 46 8.00 -1.67 8.34
C ILE A 46 6.52 -2.00 8.15
N ALA A 47 6.02 -1.99 6.92
CA ALA A 47 4.62 -2.30 6.64
C ALA A 47 4.21 -3.67 7.20
N ALA A 48 5.07 -4.69 7.07
CA ALA A 48 4.82 -6.02 7.59
C ALA A 48 4.71 -6.10 9.12
N GLU A 49 5.36 -5.18 9.86
CA GLU A 49 5.27 -5.07 11.32
C GLU A 49 3.86 -4.64 11.78
N TYR A 50 3.14 -3.88 10.94
CA TYR A 50 1.79 -3.37 11.21
C TYR A 50 0.67 -4.27 10.67
N LYS A 51 0.94 -5.57 10.45
CA LYS A 51 -0.06 -6.59 10.10
C LYS A 51 -0.97 -6.20 8.92
N PRO A 52 -0.41 -5.93 7.73
CA PRO A 52 -1.20 -5.61 6.56
C PRO A 52 -1.98 -6.84 6.10
N VAL A 53 -3.14 -6.66 5.49
CA VAL A 53 -3.88 -7.77 4.85
C VAL A 53 -3.26 -8.16 3.52
N SER A 54 -2.57 -7.23 2.86
CA SER A 54 -1.85 -7.49 1.61
C SER A 54 -0.61 -6.61 1.47
N LEU A 55 0.42 -7.17 0.83
CA LEU A 55 1.65 -6.48 0.43
C LEU A 55 2.00 -6.88 -0.99
N GLY A 56 2.55 -5.97 -1.78
CA GLY A 56 2.98 -6.32 -3.13
C GLY A 56 3.77 -5.24 -3.83
N ASP A 57 4.39 -5.65 -4.93
CA ASP A 57 5.05 -4.77 -5.89
C ASP A 57 4.48 -4.99 -7.29
N ALA A 58 4.59 -3.98 -8.15
CA ALA A 58 4.01 -4.04 -9.50
C ALA A 58 4.67 -5.06 -10.44
N LEU A 59 5.90 -5.51 -10.17
CA LEU A 59 6.63 -6.44 -11.06
C LEU A 59 6.40 -7.90 -10.70
N HIS A 60 6.37 -8.21 -9.40
CA HIS A 60 6.26 -9.60 -8.94
C HIS A 60 4.89 -9.92 -8.34
N GLY A 61 4.06 -8.91 -8.07
CA GLY A 61 2.69 -9.08 -7.56
C GLY A 61 2.60 -9.16 -6.04
N GLY A 62 1.40 -9.52 -5.56
CA GLY A 62 1.02 -9.48 -4.15
C GLY A 62 1.47 -10.69 -3.31
N THR A 63 0.91 -10.76 -2.10
CA THR A 63 1.13 -11.83 -1.11
C THR A 63 0.46 -13.14 -1.46
N LEU A 64 -0.63 -13.09 -2.23
CA LEU A 64 -1.26 -14.24 -2.85
C LEU A 64 -0.63 -14.42 -4.23
N ARG A 65 0.05 -15.55 -4.43
CA ARG A 65 0.79 -15.82 -5.66
C ARG A 65 0.33 -17.13 -6.30
N PRO A 66 0.30 -17.20 -7.65
CA PRO A 66 0.07 -18.45 -8.34
C PRO A 66 1.11 -19.49 -7.92
N THR A 67 0.64 -20.67 -7.53
CA THR A 67 1.48 -21.83 -7.25
C THR A 67 1.13 -22.94 -8.24
N ARG A 68 2.13 -23.61 -8.81
CA ARG A 68 1.88 -24.77 -9.68
C ARG A 68 1.16 -25.87 -8.90
N SER A 69 0.02 -26.31 -9.42
CA SER A 69 -0.67 -27.50 -8.92
C SER A 69 -0.38 -28.70 -9.79
N LYS A 70 -0.18 -29.87 -9.17
CA LYS A 70 -0.21 -31.16 -9.86
C LYS A 70 -1.60 -31.82 -9.87
N SER A 71 -2.60 -31.20 -9.22
CA SER A 71 -3.94 -31.77 -9.04
C SER A 71 -5.03 -30.69 -8.94
N ILE A 72 -6.24 -30.98 -9.43
CA ILE A 72 -7.40 -30.08 -9.33
C ILE A 72 -7.82 -29.84 -7.86
N PHE A 73 -7.55 -30.79 -6.96
CA PHE A 73 -7.85 -30.64 -5.53
C PHE A 73 -6.88 -29.71 -4.82
N GLY A 74 -5.75 -29.39 -5.45
CA GLY A 74 -4.74 -28.52 -4.85
C GLY A 74 -5.24 -27.09 -4.62
N HIS A 75 -6.31 -26.65 -5.28
CA HIS A 75 -6.92 -25.33 -5.04
C HIS A 75 -7.57 -25.21 -3.65
N TRP A 76 -7.95 -26.33 -3.05
CA TRP A 76 -8.60 -26.41 -1.74
C TRP A 76 -7.55 -26.74 -0.68
N GLY A 77 -6.88 -25.73 -0.12
CA GLY A 77 -5.84 -25.93 0.89
C GLY A 77 -5.03 -24.68 1.24
N LYS A 78 -3.86 -24.86 1.87
CA LYS A 78 -2.99 -23.78 2.40
C LYS A 78 -2.38 -22.83 1.34
N ARG A 79 -2.76 -22.96 0.05
CA ARG A 79 -2.20 -22.18 -1.06
C ARG A 79 -2.60 -20.71 -1.07
N ASN A 80 -3.73 -20.37 -0.43
CA ASN A 80 -4.25 -19.00 -0.39
C ASN A 80 -3.83 -18.26 0.89
N ARG A 81 -2.66 -18.59 1.47
CA ARG A 81 -2.13 -17.87 2.63
C ARG A 81 -1.17 -16.78 2.18
N PRO A 82 -1.36 -15.53 2.63
CA PRO A 82 -0.41 -14.45 2.38
C PRO A 82 1.01 -14.84 2.82
N ASN A 83 1.99 -14.62 1.95
CA ASN A 83 3.41 -14.82 2.28
C ASN A 83 4.19 -13.52 2.09
N PHE A 84 4.29 -12.73 3.16
CA PHE A 84 5.02 -11.45 3.15
C PHE A 84 6.52 -11.65 2.90
N LYS A 85 7.12 -12.69 3.48
CA LYS A 85 8.55 -12.99 3.32
C LYS A 85 8.92 -13.16 1.84
N LYS A 86 8.10 -13.91 1.08
CA LYS A 86 8.32 -14.12 -0.36
C LYS A 86 8.20 -12.83 -1.16
N VAL A 87 7.35 -11.89 -0.75
CA VAL A 87 7.28 -10.56 -1.37
C VAL A 87 8.57 -9.81 -1.10
N LEU A 88 8.98 -9.70 0.17
CA LEU A 88 10.19 -8.96 0.58
C LEU A 88 11.46 -9.49 -0.10
N GLU A 89 11.63 -10.81 -0.15
CA GLU A 89 12.79 -11.46 -0.80
C GLU A 89 12.76 -11.34 -2.33
N GLY A 90 11.56 -11.26 -2.92
CA GLY A 90 11.37 -11.16 -4.37
C GLY A 90 11.61 -9.76 -4.96
N MET A 91 11.77 -8.73 -4.11
CA MET A 91 11.96 -7.35 -4.56
C MET A 91 13.30 -7.15 -5.29
N SER A 92 13.26 -7.10 -6.62
CA SER A 92 14.44 -6.97 -7.47
C SER A 92 14.68 -5.57 -8.04
N LYS A 93 13.64 -4.73 -8.16
CA LYS A 93 13.74 -3.39 -8.75
C LYS A 93 12.79 -2.41 -8.06
N ALA A 94 13.23 -1.16 -7.94
CA ALA A 94 12.38 -0.08 -7.44
C ALA A 94 11.22 0.18 -8.42
N GLY A 95 10.03 0.42 -7.89
CA GLY A 95 8.80 0.51 -8.67
C GLY A 95 7.61 0.92 -7.80
N THR A 96 6.40 0.51 -8.14
CA THR A 96 5.25 0.75 -7.26
C THR A 96 5.17 -0.35 -6.21
N MET A 97 5.24 0.04 -4.94
CA MET A 97 5.02 -0.83 -3.78
C MET A 97 3.68 -0.47 -3.15
N ALA A 98 2.95 -1.46 -2.64
CA ALA A 98 1.66 -1.28 -1.99
C ALA A 98 1.56 -2.08 -0.69
N ALA A 99 1.06 -1.44 0.35
CA ALA A 99 0.64 -2.05 1.60
C ALA A 99 -0.85 -1.76 1.84
N VAL A 100 -1.62 -2.81 2.14
CA VAL A 100 -3.08 -2.72 2.34
C VAL A 100 -3.39 -3.09 3.77
N PHE A 101 -4.19 -2.27 4.45
CA PHE A 101 -4.63 -2.47 5.83
C PHE A 101 -6.15 -2.44 5.89
N ASP A 102 -6.70 -3.29 6.76
CA ASP A 102 -8.12 -3.43 7.12
C ASP A 102 -8.43 -2.80 8.50
N LYS A 103 -7.46 -2.10 9.09
CA LYS A 103 -7.58 -1.49 10.42
C LYS A 103 -6.94 -0.13 10.40
N ARG A 104 -7.73 0.86 10.82
CA ARG A 104 -7.31 2.26 10.90
C ARG A 104 -6.08 2.42 11.78
N GLU A 105 -6.05 1.80 12.96
CA GLU A 105 -4.96 1.95 13.93
C GLU A 105 -3.63 1.46 13.37
N ASN A 106 -3.66 0.35 12.63
CA ASN A 106 -2.48 -0.21 11.97
C ASN A 106 -1.99 0.73 10.85
N ALA A 107 -2.90 1.24 10.03
CA ALA A 107 -2.57 2.16 8.94
C ALA A 107 -2.01 3.48 9.48
N GLU A 108 -2.63 4.06 10.50
CA GLU A 108 -2.20 5.30 11.14
C GLU A 108 -0.81 5.17 11.79
N ALA A 109 -0.59 4.09 12.54
CA ALA A 109 0.70 3.82 13.15
C ALA A 109 1.79 3.56 12.12
N PHE A 110 1.48 2.86 11.02
CA PHE A 110 2.39 2.66 9.91
C PHE A 110 2.76 3.99 9.23
N VAL A 111 1.77 4.82 8.90
CA VAL A 111 1.98 6.13 8.24
C VAL A 111 2.83 7.06 9.13
N LYS A 112 2.57 7.06 10.44
CA LYS A 112 3.40 7.78 11.41
C LYS A 112 4.84 7.28 11.40
N ARG A 113 5.04 5.96 11.45
CA ARG A 113 6.39 5.36 11.48
C ARG A 113 7.21 5.67 10.23
N ILE A 114 6.63 5.56 9.04
CA ILE A 114 7.35 5.87 7.79
C ILE A 114 7.64 7.36 7.64
N LYS A 115 6.84 8.23 8.26
CA LYS A 115 7.11 9.66 8.33
C LYS A 115 8.30 9.97 9.24
N GLU A 116 8.37 9.30 10.39
CA GLU A 116 9.49 9.43 11.33
C GLU A 116 10.81 8.88 10.76
N GLU A 117 10.77 7.80 9.97
CA GLU A 117 11.98 7.27 9.33
C GLU A 117 12.49 8.10 8.13
N ASP A 118 11.68 9.03 7.61
CA ASP A 118 12.03 9.95 6.53
C ASP A 118 12.83 9.31 5.38
N LEU A 119 12.27 8.21 4.83
CA LEU A 119 12.95 7.35 3.84
C LEU A 119 13.23 8.03 2.48
N GLY A 120 12.90 9.32 2.32
CA GLY A 120 13.01 10.05 1.04
C GLY A 120 12.06 9.53 -0.05
N LEU A 121 11.00 8.82 0.33
CA LEU A 121 10.04 8.22 -0.60
C LEU A 121 8.79 9.10 -0.76
N SER A 122 8.27 9.16 -2.00
CA SER A 122 6.93 9.69 -2.23
C SER A 122 5.90 8.65 -1.82
N VAL A 123 5.00 9.04 -0.91
CA VAL A 123 3.95 8.19 -0.36
C VAL A 123 2.57 8.69 -0.78
N ASN A 124 1.73 7.75 -1.21
CA ASN A 124 0.34 7.99 -1.58
C ASN A 124 -0.55 7.11 -0.69
N ILE A 125 -1.61 7.69 -0.12
CA ILE A 125 -2.58 6.97 0.70
C ILE A 125 -3.90 7.04 -0.04
N SER A 126 -4.50 5.89 -0.34
CA SER A 126 -5.81 5.77 -0.94
C SER A 126 -6.78 5.15 0.06
N SER A 127 -7.73 5.95 0.53
CA SER A 127 -8.83 5.56 1.42
C SER A 127 -10.00 6.54 1.19
N SER A 128 -11.04 6.50 2.02
CA SER A 128 -12.02 7.59 2.08
C SER A 128 -11.32 8.91 2.41
N ILE A 129 -11.94 10.04 2.02
CA ILE A 129 -11.36 11.37 2.26
C ILE A 129 -11.21 11.63 3.75
N GLU A 130 -12.22 11.26 4.54
CA GLU A 130 -12.22 11.43 5.99
C GLU A 130 -11.12 10.58 6.63
N ASN A 131 -11.02 9.30 6.27
CA ASN A 131 -9.97 8.41 6.73
C ASN A 131 -8.57 8.95 6.41
N THR A 132 -8.37 9.40 5.17
CA THR A 132 -7.09 9.96 4.75
C THR A 132 -6.73 11.22 5.54
N LYS A 133 -7.71 12.11 5.79
CA LYS A 133 -7.50 13.30 6.63
C LYS A 133 -7.14 12.93 8.06
N ASN A 134 -7.85 11.98 8.65
CA ASN A 134 -7.63 11.50 10.01
C ASN A 134 -6.24 10.87 10.16
N ALA A 135 -5.84 10.01 9.22
CA ALA A 135 -4.52 9.39 9.24
C ALA A 135 -3.38 10.39 9.05
N CYS A 136 -3.55 11.38 8.16
CA CYS A 136 -2.58 12.47 8.02
C CYS A 136 -2.48 13.32 9.30
N ALA A 137 -3.62 13.65 9.93
CA ALA A 137 -3.65 14.41 11.18
C ALA A 137 -2.96 13.65 12.31
N PHE A 138 -3.24 12.34 12.45
CA PHE A 138 -2.59 11.47 13.43
C PHE A 138 -1.07 11.42 13.25
N ALA A 139 -0.61 11.33 12.00
CA ALA A 139 0.82 11.31 11.67
C ALA A 139 1.48 12.70 11.67
N GLY A 140 0.75 13.78 11.96
CA GLY A 140 1.26 15.15 11.92
C GLY A 140 1.70 15.62 10.53
N ILE A 141 1.11 15.06 9.46
CA ILE A 141 1.51 15.32 8.07
C ILE A 141 0.59 16.39 7.46
N PRO A 142 1.13 17.55 7.04
CA PRO A 142 0.36 18.48 6.22
C PRO A 142 0.13 17.85 4.84
N ARG A 143 -1.14 17.75 4.46
CA ARG A 143 -1.55 17.11 3.21
C ARG A 143 -1.13 17.96 2.00
N HIS A 144 -0.33 17.37 1.10
CA HIS A 144 0.21 18.10 -0.07
C HIS A 144 -0.76 18.20 -1.27
N SER A 145 -1.67 17.24 -1.47
CA SER A 145 -2.63 17.22 -2.60
C SER A 145 -3.73 16.17 -2.41
N ILE A 146 -4.93 16.42 -2.96
CA ILE A 146 -6.05 15.45 -3.06
C ILE A 146 -6.38 15.30 -4.53
N ALA A 147 -6.58 14.05 -4.97
CA ALA A 147 -7.37 13.77 -6.16
C ALA A 147 -8.76 13.34 -5.70
N TYR A 148 -9.81 13.97 -6.25
CA TYR A 148 -11.20 13.56 -6.05
C TYR A 148 -11.65 12.80 -7.30
N SER A 149 -12.18 11.59 -7.12
CA SER A 149 -13.06 10.96 -8.10
C SER A 149 -14.39 10.79 -7.39
N LEU A 150 -15.41 11.51 -7.83
CA LEU A 150 -16.76 11.34 -7.27
C LEU A 150 -17.21 9.94 -7.65
N GLY A 151 -17.49 9.10 -6.66
CA GLY A 151 -18.17 7.83 -6.89
C GLY A 151 -19.57 8.10 -7.43
N PHE A 152 -20.15 7.13 -8.13
CA PHE A 152 -21.56 7.21 -8.48
C PHE A 152 -22.38 6.80 -7.25
N GLU A 153 -22.95 7.78 -6.57
CA GLU A 153 -23.94 7.53 -5.53
C GLU A 153 -25.30 7.37 -6.23
N ASN A 154 -25.94 6.20 -6.06
CA ASN A 154 -27.23 5.78 -6.67
C ASN A 154 -27.18 5.14 -8.08
N VAL A 155 -26.26 4.19 -8.34
CA VAL A 155 -26.38 3.31 -9.52
C VAL A 155 -27.08 2.01 -9.12
N GLY A 156 -28.42 2.03 -9.13
CA GLY A 156 -29.26 0.83 -8.95
C GLY A 156 -29.65 0.52 -7.52
#